data_AF-A0A953H2L9-F1
#
_entry.id   AF-A0A953H2L9-F1
#
_cell.length_a   1.000
_cell.length_b   1.000
_cell.length_c   1.000
_cell.angle_alpha   90.00
_cell.angle_beta   90.00
_cell.angle_gamma   90.00
#
_symmetry.space_group_name_H-M   'P 1'
#
loop_
_entity.id
_entity.type
_entity.pdbx_description
1 polymer ?
#
loop_
_entity_poly.entity_id
_entity_poly.type
_entity_poly.pdbx_seq_one_letter_code
_entity_poly.pdbx_strand_id
1 'polypeptide(L)'
;MPSSREQLIIEQPDERMKLSGQVMLFEQYRLLRKTWFWVLLLSLMATAGMAYYAYYVVEPEFVASAVAVPPNKSGTPLDNLFGNIAASLKDAALGRLVGRAASENGYTRAALLMSRSVQDSLIARYDLYRHYDIPKDRPDLMYGRISDNIDIEPQNEGTIIISIYDTDPKLAQKMATDVVEIANAISRDLNRRESQPITQYVEQRYIQVKRMQDSLQLRLGAFMESTRLFAPEEQAVVISESVQKTEIEIGRQRARVKVLTEQLGADDPQVVVEKAVLTQLEDQGRKLAAGNVGVLPGVKLNSLPKSAVEYLDLKGNYEVNAKVLALLEPMYEQMKLEEARNIPVLNILDAAFVPPTKARPKRSLLIAGAFIGTFLTCYLVIAIVSYFQNFNRRYRAYVVGSVPAAPLAQPLKQSPETGSKLIEK
;
A
#
# COMPACT_ATOMS: atom_id res chain seq x y z
N MET A 1 90.88 -11.12 29.18
CA MET A 1 89.68 -11.06 30.04
C MET A 1 89.43 -9.59 30.42
N PRO A 2 88.20 -9.13 30.70
CA PRO A 2 86.89 -9.77 30.48
C PRO A 2 85.79 -8.87 29.83
N SER A 3 84.72 -9.52 29.34
CA SER A 3 83.28 -9.11 29.33
C SER A 3 82.76 -7.76 28.77
N SER A 4 81.54 -7.86 28.20
CA SER A 4 80.48 -6.82 28.12
C SER A 4 80.64 -5.73 27.04
N ARG A 5 79.59 -5.30 26.32
CA ARG A 5 78.14 -5.63 26.41
C ARG A 5 77.42 -5.41 25.07
N GLU A 6 76.24 -5.99 24.98
CA GLU A 6 75.29 -5.91 23.85
C GLU A 6 75.02 -4.48 23.37
N GLN A 7 74.99 -4.29 22.04
CA GLN A 7 74.10 -3.31 21.42
C GLN A 7 73.07 -4.07 20.57
N LEU A 8 71.87 -4.24 21.14
CA LEU A 8 70.69 -4.66 20.39
C LEU A 8 70.37 -3.59 19.34
N ILE A 9 70.67 -3.88 18.08
CA ILE A 9 70.04 -3.15 16.97
C ILE A 9 68.60 -3.63 16.90
N ILE A 10 67.70 -2.86 17.54
CA ILE A 10 66.26 -2.98 17.36
C ILE A 10 65.93 -2.43 15.98
N GLU A 11 66.11 -3.26 14.96
CA GLU A 11 65.76 -2.96 13.58
C GLU A 11 64.24 -2.78 13.48
N GLN A 12 63.80 -1.61 12.99
CA GLN A 12 62.41 -1.16 13.18
C GLN A 12 61.39 -2.10 12.50
N PRO A 13 60.28 -2.45 13.17
CA PRO A 13 59.28 -3.35 12.60
C PRO A 13 58.60 -2.80 11.34
N ASP A 14 58.50 -1.47 11.21
CA ASP A 14 57.88 -0.79 10.07
C ASP A 14 58.60 -1.05 8.74
N GLU A 15 59.93 -1.11 8.73
CA GLU A 15 60.69 -1.42 7.50
C GLU A 15 60.53 -2.89 7.11
N ARG A 16 60.57 -3.80 8.08
CA ARG A 16 60.30 -5.23 7.82
C ARG A 16 58.88 -5.46 7.31
N MET A 17 57.88 -4.69 7.79
CA MET A 17 56.52 -4.71 7.25
C MET A 17 56.49 -4.22 5.79
N LYS A 18 57.11 -3.06 5.49
CA LYS A 18 57.19 -2.51 4.13
C LYS A 18 57.91 -3.43 3.14
N LEU A 19 59.07 -3.99 3.50
CA LEU A 19 59.75 -4.98 2.67
C LEU A 19 58.89 -6.23 2.46
N SER A 20 58.19 -6.71 3.49
CA SER A 20 57.31 -7.88 3.34
C SER A 20 56.15 -7.63 2.38
N GLY A 21 55.55 -6.42 2.40
CA GLY A 21 54.50 -6.01 1.47
C GLY A 21 55.02 -5.87 0.03
N GLN A 22 56.19 -5.26 -0.18
CA GLN A 22 56.81 -5.16 -1.50
C GLN A 22 57.15 -6.54 -2.10
N VAL A 23 57.65 -7.48 -1.29
CA VAL A 23 57.91 -8.85 -1.74
C VAL A 23 56.61 -9.58 -2.11
N MET A 24 55.52 -9.41 -1.35
CA MET A 24 54.21 -9.98 -1.72
C MET A 24 53.68 -9.41 -3.04
N LEU A 25 53.76 -8.09 -3.23
CA LEU A 25 53.34 -7.43 -4.49
C LEU A 25 54.18 -7.88 -5.69
N PHE A 26 55.50 -8.06 -5.50
CA PHE A 26 56.38 -8.55 -6.55
C PHE A 26 56.10 -10.02 -6.91
N GLU A 27 55.83 -10.89 -5.94
CA GLU A 27 55.41 -12.27 -6.24
C GLU A 27 54.02 -12.34 -6.88
N GLN A 28 53.07 -11.51 -6.47
CA GLN A 28 51.76 -11.37 -7.14
C GLN A 28 51.94 -10.95 -8.60
N TYR A 29 52.76 -9.92 -8.87
CA TYR A 29 53.08 -9.49 -10.24
C TYR A 29 53.77 -10.60 -11.06
N ARG A 30 54.70 -11.35 -10.45
CA ARG A 30 55.41 -12.47 -11.11
C ARG A 30 54.46 -13.64 -11.44
N LEU A 31 53.58 -14.00 -10.52
CA LEU A 31 52.57 -15.04 -10.72
C LEU A 31 51.58 -14.59 -11.79
N LEU A 32 51.04 -13.36 -11.68
CA LEU A 32 50.15 -12.76 -12.66
C LEU A 32 50.79 -12.75 -14.05
N ARG A 33 52.05 -12.28 -14.21
CA ARG A 33 52.77 -12.31 -15.49
C ARG A 33 52.99 -13.74 -16.04
N LYS A 34 53.00 -14.77 -15.20
CA LYS A 34 53.07 -16.18 -15.64
C LYS A 34 51.70 -16.74 -16.04
N THR A 35 50.61 -16.32 -15.38
CA THR A 35 49.26 -16.86 -15.58
C THR A 35 48.31 -15.95 -16.35
N TRP A 36 48.70 -14.71 -16.69
CA TRP A 36 47.83 -13.69 -17.30
C TRP A 36 47.14 -14.18 -18.58
N PHE A 37 47.84 -14.94 -19.41
CA PHE A 37 47.28 -15.56 -20.61
C PHE A 37 46.12 -16.51 -20.27
N TRP A 38 46.28 -17.34 -19.24
CA TRP A 38 45.21 -18.23 -18.77
C TRP A 38 44.08 -17.48 -18.07
N VAL A 39 44.36 -16.38 -17.36
CA VAL A 39 43.34 -15.51 -16.77
C VAL A 39 42.50 -14.84 -17.85
N LEU A 40 43.15 -14.29 -18.89
CA LEU A 40 42.48 -13.68 -20.04
C LEU A 40 41.70 -14.72 -20.86
N LEU A 41 42.26 -15.92 -21.06
CA LEU A 41 41.57 -16.99 -21.78
C LEU A 41 40.34 -17.50 -21.01
N LEU A 42 40.44 -17.63 -19.68
CA LEU A 42 39.31 -18.00 -18.83
C LEU A 42 38.22 -16.90 -18.81
N SER A 43 38.61 -15.62 -18.70
CA SER A 43 37.63 -14.52 -18.71
C SER A 43 37.00 -14.30 -20.09
N LEU A 44 37.73 -14.57 -21.18
CA LEU A 44 37.18 -14.60 -22.53
C LEU A 44 36.19 -15.77 -22.71
N MET A 45 36.51 -16.96 -22.19
CA MET A 45 35.61 -18.11 -22.25
C MET A 45 34.33 -17.88 -21.41
N ALA A 46 34.47 -17.29 -20.22
CA ALA A 46 33.34 -16.93 -19.36
C ALA A 46 32.45 -15.85 -19.99
N THR A 47 33.02 -14.83 -20.63
CA THR A 47 32.23 -13.82 -21.35
C THR A 47 31.59 -14.37 -22.61
N ALA A 48 32.25 -15.26 -23.35
CA ALA A 48 31.64 -15.96 -24.49
C ALA A 48 30.45 -16.82 -24.04
N GLY A 49 30.59 -17.56 -22.93
CA GLY A 49 29.49 -18.32 -22.33
C GLY A 49 28.33 -17.43 -21.86
N MET A 50 28.62 -16.31 -21.20
CA MET A 50 27.60 -15.35 -20.78
C MET A 50 26.92 -14.64 -21.97
N ALA A 51 27.67 -14.33 -23.04
CA ALA A 51 27.12 -13.74 -24.26
C ALA A 51 26.19 -14.73 -24.98
N TYR A 52 26.58 -16.02 -25.04
CA TYR A 52 25.72 -17.09 -25.55
C TYR A 52 24.43 -17.20 -24.73
N TYR A 53 24.54 -17.31 -23.40
CA TYR A 53 23.39 -17.37 -22.49
C TYR A 53 22.46 -16.14 -22.65
N ALA A 54 23.02 -14.94 -22.60
CA ALA A 54 22.25 -13.70 -22.73
C ALA A 54 21.65 -13.48 -24.13
N TYR A 55 22.15 -14.16 -25.17
CA TYR A 55 21.62 -14.06 -26.52
C TYR A 55 20.53 -15.09 -26.82
N TYR A 56 20.73 -16.35 -26.40
CA TYR A 56 19.91 -17.50 -26.76
C TYR A 56 18.94 -17.99 -25.67
N VAL A 57 19.24 -17.74 -24.38
CA VAL A 57 18.40 -18.20 -23.26
C VAL A 57 17.54 -17.07 -22.70
N VAL A 58 18.07 -15.83 -22.65
CA VAL A 58 17.30 -14.69 -22.15
C VAL A 58 16.55 -14.00 -23.29
N GLU A 59 15.25 -14.24 -23.33
CA GLU A 59 14.31 -13.64 -24.29
C GLU A 59 14.31 -12.10 -24.18
N PRO A 60 14.11 -11.37 -25.30
CA PRO A 60 13.95 -9.93 -25.27
C PRO A 60 12.54 -9.57 -24.78
N GLU A 61 12.47 -8.70 -23.78
CA GLU A 61 11.21 -8.14 -23.28
C GLU A 61 11.07 -6.68 -23.71
N PHE A 62 9.86 -6.32 -24.10
CA PHE A 62 9.43 -5.02 -24.56
C PHE A 62 8.57 -4.36 -23.49
N VAL A 63 8.70 -3.04 -23.31
CA VAL A 63 7.89 -2.28 -22.35
C VAL A 63 6.86 -1.44 -23.11
N ALA A 64 5.61 -1.50 -22.70
CA ALA A 64 4.58 -0.59 -23.14
C ALA A 64 4.02 0.16 -21.93
N SER A 65 3.86 1.47 -22.04
CA SER A 65 3.46 2.33 -20.92
C SER A 65 2.19 3.08 -21.27
N ALA A 66 1.20 3.04 -20.39
CA ALA A 66 0.01 3.89 -20.43
C ALA A 66 0.13 4.98 -19.36
N VAL A 67 -0.41 6.17 -19.66
CA VAL A 67 -0.46 7.29 -18.72
C VAL A 67 -1.91 7.48 -18.28
N ALA A 68 -2.16 7.39 -16.98
CA ALA A 68 -3.48 7.52 -16.38
C ALA A 68 -3.53 8.68 -15.40
N VAL A 69 -4.63 9.43 -15.39
CA VAL A 69 -4.87 10.54 -14.47
C VAL A 69 -6.13 10.28 -13.64
N PRO A 70 -6.21 10.75 -12.39
CA PRO A 70 -7.45 10.72 -11.64
C PRO A 70 -8.55 11.50 -12.39
N PRO A 71 -9.83 11.13 -12.25
CA PRO A 71 -10.91 11.96 -12.74
C PRO A 71 -10.85 13.33 -12.05
N ASN A 72 -11.11 14.40 -12.82
CA ASN A 72 -11.29 15.73 -12.26
C ASN A 72 -12.47 15.70 -11.28
N LYS A 73 -12.16 15.63 -9.98
CA LYS A 73 -13.15 15.79 -8.91
C LYS A 73 -13.65 17.23 -8.92
N SER A 74 -14.64 17.51 -9.75
CA SER A 74 -15.71 18.40 -9.30
C SER A 74 -16.21 17.78 -8.00
N GLY A 75 -15.98 18.47 -6.88
CA GLY A 75 -16.37 17.99 -5.55
C GLY A 75 -17.81 17.50 -5.61
N THR A 76 -18.07 16.32 -5.04
CA THR A 76 -19.35 15.63 -5.21
C THR A 76 -20.46 16.64 -4.93
N PRO A 77 -21.55 16.70 -5.72
CA PRO A 77 -22.64 17.64 -5.44
C PRO A 77 -23.16 17.51 -4.00
N LEU A 78 -22.91 16.36 -3.37
CA LEU A 78 -23.19 15.99 -1.99
C LEU A 78 -22.40 16.90 -1.06
N ASP A 79 -21.08 16.91 -1.19
CA ASP A 79 -20.14 17.73 -0.39
C ASP A 79 -20.55 19.21 -0.41
N ASN A 80 -20.96 19.71 -1.58
CA ASN A 80 -21.42 21.09 -1.74
C ASN A 80 -22.82 21.31 -1.15
N LEU A 81 -23.77 20.38 -1.36
CA LEU A 81 -25.12 20.48 -0.80
C LEU A 81 -25.09 20.39 0.73
N PHE A 82 -24.33 19.44 1.27
CA PHE A 82 -24.15 19.24 2.70
C PHE A 82 -23.29 20.30 3.36
N GLY A 83 -22.29 20.85 2.66
CA GLY A 83 -21.59 22.07 3.09
C GLY A 83 -22.57 23.23 3.25
N ASN A 84 -23.46 23.43 2.29
CA ASN A 84 -24.49 24.48 2.33
C ASN A 84 -25.58 24.21 3.38
N ILE A 85 -26.02 22.95 3.55
CA ILE A 85 -27.00 22.55 4.57
C ILE A 85 -26.39 22.67 5.98
N ALA A 86 -25.12 22.31 6.17
CA ALA A 86 -24.40 22.52 7.44
C ALA A 86 -24.00 23.99 7.69
N ALA A 87 -23.96 24.83 6.66
CA ALA A 87 -23.87 26.29 6.83
C ALA A 87 -25.22 26.91 7.22
N SER A 88 -26.34 26.36 6.71
CA SER A 88 -27.71 26.77 7.06
C SER A 88 -28.10 26.31 8.47
N LEU A 89 -27.83 25.05 8.80
CA LEU A 89 -27.94 24.47 10.13
C LEU A 89 -26.64 24.75 10.90
N LYS A 90 -26.56 25.91 11.56
CA LYS A 90 -25.44 26.54 12.34
C LYS A 90 -24.57 25.65 13.29
N ASP A 91 -24.21 24.44 12.90
CA ASP A 91 -23.64 23.42 13.77
C ASP A 91 -22.61 22.55 13.05
N ALA A 92 -21.34 22.83 13.34
CA ALA A 92 -20.20 22.20 12.71
C ALA A 92 -20.08 20.68 12.98
N ALA A 93 -20.82 20.12 13.95
CA ALA A 93 -20.74 18.70 14.29
C ALA A 93 -21.30 17.79 13.19
N LEU A 94 -22.47 18.11 12.64
CA LEU A 94 -23.08 17.32 11.55
C LEU A 94 -22.31 17.47 10.24
N GLY A 95 -21.87 18.69 9.91
CA GLY A 95 -21.06 18.95 8.71
C GLY A 95 -19.74 18.17 8.70
N ARG A 96 -19.09 18.01 9.86
CA ARG A 96 -17.87 17.19 9.99
C ARG A 96 -18.14 15.69 9.92
N LEU A 97 -19.33 15.23 10.32
CA LEU A 97 -19.70 13.82 10.21
C LEU A 97 -19.92 13.41 8.75
N VAL A 98 -20.66 14.22 7.98
CA VAL A 98 -20.91 13.97 6.56
C VAL A 98 -19.66 14.24 5.71
N GLY A 99 -18.90 15.30 6.00
CA GLY A 99 -17.64 15.60 5.32
C GLY A 99 -16.58 14.49 5.44
N ARG A 100 -16.61 13.69 6.52
CA ARG A 100 -15.72 12.52 6.68
C ARG A 100 -16.16 11.27 5.93
N ALA A 101 -17.41 11.19 5.46
CA ALA A 101 -17.84 10.15 4.54
C ALA A 101 -17.42 10.46 3.09
N ALA A 102 -17.33 11.75 2.72
CA ALA A 102 -16.86 12.20 1.42
C ALA A 102 -15.32 12.28 1.31
N SER A 103 -14.63 12.59 2.41
CA SER A 103 -13.18 12.80 2.43
C SER A 103 -12.39 11.49 2.52
N GLU A 104 -11.95 11.00 1.37
CA GLU A 104 -10.78 10.12 1.19
C GLU A 104 -10.83 8.70 1.82
N ASN A 105 -11.84 7.91 1.47
CA ASN A 105 -11.71 6.44 1.42
C ASN A 105 -11.10 5.95 0.08
N GLY A 106 -10.25 6.76 -0.55
CA GLY A 106 -9.58 6.36 -1.77
C GLY A 106 -8.44 5.40 -1.47
N TYR A 107 -8.64 4.11 -1.74
CA TYR A 107 -7.52 3.15 -1.87
C TYR A 107 -6.41 3.80 -2.69
N THR A 108 -5.15 3.68 -2.23
CA THR A 108 -4.00 4.20 -2.99
C THR A 108 -4.11 3.66 -4.41
N ARG A 109 -4.23 4.52 -5.42
CA ARG A 109 -4.64 4.07 -6.78
C ARG A 109 -3.66 3.04 -7.36
N ALA A 110 -2.38 3.15 -7.02
CA ALA A 110 -1.35 2.15 -7.30
C ALA A 110 -1.62 0.77 -6.64
N ALA A 111 -2.12 0.75 -5.40
CA ALA A 111 -2.50 -0.49 -4.70
C ALA A 111 -3.77 -1.14 -5.30
N LEU A 112 -4.72 -0.35 -5.84
CA LEU A 112 -5.83 -0.89 -6.63
C LEU A 112 -5.32 -1.55 -7.91
N LEU A 113 -4.44 -0.88 -8.66
CA LEU A 113 -3.85 -1.41 -9.89
C LEU A 113 -3.01 -2.68 -9.64
N MET A 114 -2.26 -2.75 -8.54
CA MET A 114 -1.53 -3.95 -8.12
C MET A 114 -2.38 -5.02 -7.41
N SER A 115 -3.68 -4.79 -7.21
CA SER A 115 -4.53 -5.73 -6.45
C SER A 115 -4.63 -7.09 -7.13
N ARG A 116 -4.73 -8.17 -6.34
CA ARG A 116 -4.89 -9.54 -6.88
C ARG A 116 -6.04 -9.65 -7.87
N SER A 117 -7.18 -8.99 -7.60
CA SER A 117 -8.33 -8.98 -8.50
C SER A 117 -8.00 -8.43 -9.90
N VAL A 118 -7.12 -7.42 -10.00
CA VAL A 118 -6.64 -6.90 -11.29
C VAL A 118 -5.70 -7.91 -11.96
N GLN A 119 -4.76 -8.48 -11.20
CA GLN A 119 -3.82 -9.49 -11.70
C GLN A 119 -4.55 -10.75 -12.20
N ASP A 120 -5.49 -11.28 -11.43
CA ASP A 120 -6.34 -12.43 -11.80
C ASP A 120 -7.16 -12.16 -13.06
N SER A 121 -7.69 -10.93 -13.19
CA SER A 121 -8.42 -10.51 -14.38
C SER A 121 -7.52 -10.44 -15.62
N LEU A 122 -6.27 -9.98 -15.49
CA LEU A 122 -5.28 -10.01 -16.57
C LEU A 122 -4.87 -11.45 -16.93
N ILE A 123 -4.58 -12.30 -15.93
CA ILE A 123 -4.26 -13.73 -16.11
C ILE A 123 -5.36 -14.42 -16.90
N ALA A 124 -6.62 -14.22 -16.52
CA ALA A 124 -7.77 -14.84 -17.17
C ALA A 124 -8.06 -14.26 -18.57
N ARG A 125 -7.96 -12.94 -18.75
CA ARG A 125 -8.22 -12.27 -20.04
C ARG A 125 -7.19 -12.66 -21.12
N TYR A 126 -5.95 -12.92 -20.73
CA TYR A 126 -4.84 -13.17 -21.64
C TYR A 126 -4.25 -14.60 -21.59
N ASP A 127 -4.85 -15.53 -20.83
CA ASP A 127 -4.37 -16.90 -20.57
C ASP A 127 -2.88 -16.94 -20.24
N LEU A 128 -2.43 -16.07 -19.33
CA LEU A 128 -1.00 -15.80 -19.08
C LEU A 128 -0.21 -17.04 -18.62
N TYR A 129 -0.87 -18.02 -17.98
CA TYR A 129 -0.27 -19.33 -17.68
C TYR A 129 0.26 -20.02 -18.95
N ARG A 130 -0.49 -19.96 -20.05
CA ARG A 130 -0.06 -20.54 -21.34
C ARG A 130 0.99 -19.68 -22.02
N HIS A 131 0.88 -18.35 -21.91
CA HIS A 131 1.84 -17.42 -22.54
C HIS A 131 3.25 -17.54 -21.97
N TYR A 132 3.38 -17.70 -20.64
CA TYR A 132 4.67 -17.84 -19.97
C TYR A 132 5.09 -19.29 -19.67
N ASP A 133 4.35 -20.29 -20.19
CA ASP A 133 4.54 -21.72 -19.91
C ASP A 133 4.60 -22.07 -18.40
N ILE A 134 3.76 -21.41 -17.61
CA ILE A 134 3.66 -21.61 -16.16
C ILE A 134 2.55 -22.64 -15.86
N PRO A 135 2.83 -23.71 -15.11
CA PRO A 135 1.81 -24.67 -14.67
C PRO A 135 0.74 -24.04 -13.76
N LYS A 136 -0.55 -24.39 -13.96
CA LYS A 136 -1.68 -23.82 -13.22
C LYS A 136 -1.73 -24.21 -11.74
N ASP A 137 -1.01 -25.25 -11.33
CA ASP A 137 -0.76 -25.64 -9.94
C ASP A 137 0.31 -24.79 -9.24
N ARG A 138 0.97 -23.88 -9.97
CA ARG A 138 2.02 -22.96 -9.49
C ARG A 138 1.64 -21.48 -9.61
N PRO A 139 0.54 -21.03 -8.95
CA PRO A 139 0.12 -19.63 -8.99
C PRO A 139 1.15 -18.69 -8.35
N ASP A 140 1.99 -19.20 -7.43
CA ASP A 140 3.10 -18.47 -6.82
C ASP A 140 4.09 -17.92 -7.86
N LEU A 141 4.41 -18.72 -8.89
CA LEU A 141 5.28 -18.31 -9.99
C LEU A 141 4.59 -17.27 -10.90
N MET A 142 3.29 -17.43 -11.14
CA MET A 142 2.50 -16.52 -11.97
C MET A 142 2.38 -15.12 -11.34
N TYR A 143 2.08 -15.04 -10.04
CA TYR A 143 2.03 -13.75 -9.33
C TYR A 143 3.40 -13.08 -9.21
N GLY A 144 4.47 -13.86 -8.99
CA GLY A 144 5.84 -13.33 -9.06
C GLY A 144 6.16 -12.72 -10.42
N ARG A 145 5.88 -13.46 -11.50
CA ARG A 145 6.08 -13.01 -12.89
C ARG A 145 5.30 -11.73 -13.21
N ILE A 146 4.07 -11.59 -12.75
CA ILE A 146 3.30 -10.34 -12.91
C ILE A 146 3.92 -9.19 -12.13
N SER A 147 4.29 -9.42 -10.87
CA SER A 147 4.87 -8.37 -10.02
C SER A 147 6.21 -7.86 -10.55
N ASP A 148 6.97 -8.68 -11.27
CA ASP A 148 8.23 -8.29 -11.94
C ASP A 148 8.00 -7.66 -13.34
N ASN A 149 6.80 -7.82 -13.90
CA ASN A 149 6.43 -7.37 -15.25
C ASN A 149 5.50 -6.16 -15.26
N ILE A 150 4.89 -5.78 -14.13
CA ILE A 150 4.11 -4.54 -14.00
C ILE A 150 4.88 -3.59 -13.10
N ASP A 151 5.09 -2.37 -13.58
CA ASP A 151 5.71 -1.27 -12.85
C ASP A 151 4.75 -0.06 -12.86
N ILE A 152 4.58 0.56 -11.69
CA ILE A 152 3.57 1.61 -11.47
C ILE A 152 4.22 2.77 -10.73
N GLU A 153 4.44 3.85 -11.48
CA GLU A 153 5.13 5.04 -11.02
C GLU A 153 4.12 6.19 -10.83
N PRO A 154 3.74 6.53 -9.58
CA PRO A 154 2.98 7.73 -9.30
C PRO A 154 3.90 8.96 -9.41
N GLN A 155 3.49 9.94 -10.23
CA GLN A 155 4.19 11.20 -10.42
C GLN A 155 3.63 12.29 -9.50
N ASN A 156 4.41 13.36 -9.30
CA ASN A 156 4.12 14.42 -8.32
C ASN A 156 2.80 15.17 -8.61
N GLU A 157 2.40 15.23 -9.88
CA GLU A 157 1.19 15.88 -10.36
C GLU A 157 -0.08 15.01 -10.19
N GLY A 158 0.05 13.82 -9.59
CA GLY A 158 -1.05 12.86 -9.40
C GLY A 158 -1.32 11.93 -10.59
N THR A 159 -0.59 12.13 -11.70
CA THR A 159 -0.52 11.22 -12.84
C THR A 159 0.12 9.89 -12.43
N ILE A 160 -0.30 8.79 -13.04
CA ILE A 160 0.25 7.45 -12.82
C ILE A 160 0.73 6.90 -14.16
N ILE A 161 2.01 6.55 -14.24
CA ILE A 161 2.57 5.83 -15.40
C ILE A 161 2.51 4.34 -15.07
N ILE A 162 1.92 3.56 -15.96
CA ILE A 162 1.74 2.11 -15.80
C ILE A 162 2.50 1.44 -16.93
N SER A 163 3.63 0.81 -16.61
CA SER A 163 4.52 0.17 -17.57
C SER A 163 4.42 -1.34 -17.43
N ILE A 164 4.10 -2.02 -18.53
CA ILE A 164 4.03 -3.48 -18.56
C ILE A 164 5.09 -4.04 -19.52
N TYR A 165 5.83 -5.03 -19.03
CA TYR A 165 6.89 -5.73 -19.74
C TYR A 165 6.39 -7.10 -20.21
N ASP A 166 6.57 -7.41 -21.50
CA ASP A 166 6.23 -8.72 -22.07
C ASP A 166 7.16 -9.10 -23.22
N THR A 167 7.19 -10.37 -23.62
CA THR A 167 7.95 -10.87 -24.77
C THR A 167 7.24 -10.59 -26.11
N ASP A 168 5.90 -10.50 -26.12
CA ASP A 168 5.12 -9.96 -27.24
C ASP A 168 4.83 -8.46 -27.02
N PRO A 169 5.39 -7.56 -27.87
CA PRO A 169 5.15 -6.12 -27.76
C PRO A 169 3.68 -5.72 -27.96
N LYS A 170 2.87 -6.55 -28.64
CA LYS A 170 1.42 -6.32 -28.78
C LYS A 170 0.67 -6.71 -27.50
N LEU A 171 1.11 -7.75 -26.81
CA LEU A 171 0.51 -8.16 -25.54
C LEU A 171 0.82 -7.14 -24.44
N ALA A 172 2.08 -6.68 -24.33
CA ALA A 172 2.46 -5.58 -23.45
C ALA A 172 1.56 -4.34 -23.64
N GLN A 173 1.39 -3.90 -24.89
CA GLN A 173 0.58 -2.74 -25.25
C GLN A 173 -0.88 -2.87 -24.83
N LYS A 174 -1.49 -4.05 -25.07
CA LYS A 174 -2.86 -4.33 -24.66
C LYS A 174 -2.99 -4.38 -23.15
N MET A 175 -2.15 -5.15 -22.45
CA MET A 175 -2.17 -5.26 -21.00
C MET A 175 -2.01 -3.89 -20.31
N ALA A 176 -1.09 -3.04 -20.79
CA ALA A 176 -0.85 -1.71 -20.23
C ALA A 176 -2.05 -0.75 -20.39
N THR A 177 -2.89 -0.96 -21.41
CA THR A 177 -4.14 -0.20 -21.60
C THR A 177 -5.27 -0.80 -20.76
N ASP A 178 -5.43 -2.12 -20.83
CA ASP A 178 -6.51 -2.87 -20.18
C ASP A 178 -6.45 -2.86 -18.66
N VAL A 179 -5.27 -2.80 -18.05
CA VAL A 179 -5.11 -2.76 -16.58
C VAL A 179 -5.89 -1.58 -15.96
N VAL A 180 -5.99 -0.45 -16.65
CA VAL A 180 -6.79 0.72 -16.23
C VAL A 180 -8.28 0.43 -16.37
N GLU A 181 -8.71 -0.21 -17.47
CA GLU A 181 -10.10 -0.61 -17.68
C GLU A 181 -10.57 -1.62 -16.61
N ILE A 182 -9.73 -2.62 -16.32
CA ILE A 182 -9.96 -3.67 -15.32
C ILE A 182 -10.04 -3.05 -13.91
N ALA A 183 -9.11 -2.17 -13.54
CA ALA A 183 -9.15 -1.47 -12.25
C ALA A 183 -10.41 -0.60 -12.11
N ASN A 184 -10.82 0.10 -13.17
CA ASN A 184 -12.08 0.83 -13.22
C ASN A 184 -13.30 -0.09 -13.08
N ALA A 185 -13.28 -1.28 -13.69
CA ALA A 185 -14.35 -2.27 -13.57
C ALA A 185 -14.47 -2.83 -12.15
N ILE A 186 -13.35 -3.15 -11.51
CA ILE A 186 -13.32 -3.64 -10.13
C ILE A 186 -13.77 -2.56 -9.14
N SER A 187 -13.33 -1.31 -9.30
CA SER A 187 -13.78 -0.24 -8.41
C SER A 187 -15.24 0.14 -8.62
N ARG A 188 -15.79 0.06 -9.84
CA ARG A 188 -17.25 0.18 -10.06
C ARG A 188 -18.02 -0.83 -9.19
N ASP A 189 -17.62 -2.09 -9.26
CA ASP A 189 -18.28 -3.19 -8.55
C ASP A 189 -18.14 -3.03 -7.03
N LEU A 190 -16.95 -2.64 -6.55
CA LEU A 190 -16.70 -2.36 -5.14
C LEU A 190 -17.55 -1.19 -4.62
N ASN A 191 -17.50 -0.03 -5.30
CA ASN A 191 -18.30 1.13 -4.94
C ASN A 191 -19.80 0.78 -4.90
N ARG A 192 -20.28 -0.01 -5.87
CA ARG A 192 -21.67 -0.46 -5.89
C ARG A 192 -22.03 -1.34 -4.69
N ARG A 193 -21.17 -2.30 -4.33
CA ARG A 193 -21.37 -3.17 -3.16
C ARG A 193 -21.37 -2.38 -1.85
N GLU A 194 -20.51 -1.37 -1.73
CA GLU A 194 -20.43 -0.51 -0.53
C GLU A 194 -21.62 0.47 -0.44
N SER A 195 -22.04 1.07 -1.56
CA SER A 195 -23.16 2.02 -1.58
C SER A 195 -24.55 1.38 -1.50
N GLN A 196 -24.73 0.12 -1.94
CA GLN A 196 -26.05 -0.53 -1.98
C GLN A 196 -26.78 -0.58 -0.62
N PRO A 197 -26.17 -1.04 0.49
CA PRO A 197 -26.83 -1.07 1.80
C PRO A 197 -27.25 0.33 2.29
N ILE A 198 -26.42 1.34 2.01
CA ILE A 198 -26.66 2.73 2.42
C ILE A 198 -27.83 3.33 1.62
N THR A 199 -27.84 3.09 0.31
CA THR A 199 -28.91 3.54 -0.59
C THR A 199 -30.25 2.91 -0.21
N GLN A 200 -30.29 1.60 0.04
CA GLN A 200 -31.48 0.89 0.50
C GLN A 200 -32.01 1.42 1.85
N TYR A 201 -31.11 1.71 2.80
CA TYR A 201 -31.49 2.26 4.11
C TYR A 201 -32.14 3.65 3.98
N VAL A 202 -31.55 4.55 3.19
CA VAL A 202 -32.11 5.90 2.98
C VAL A 202 -33.39 5.86 2.15
N GLU A 203 -33.50 5.00 1.14
CA GLU A 203 -34.74 4.78 0.37
C GLU A 203 -35.89 4.34 1.28
N GLN A 204 -35.67 3.33 2.14
CA GLN A 204 -36.65 2.90 3.14
C GLN A 204 -37.04 4.02 4.10
N ARG A 205 -36.06 4.81 4.56
CA ARG A 205 -36.31 5.93 5.49
C ARG A 205 -37.07 7.08 4.83
N TYR A 206 -36.73 7.44 3.59
CA TYR A 206 -37.44 8.44 2.79
C TYR A 206 -38.90 8.03 2.57
N ILE A 207 -39.15 6.79 2.13
CA ILE A 207 -40.51 6.26 1.93
C ILE A 207 -41.31 6.27 3.24
N GLN A 208 -40.68 5.92 4.38
CA GLN A 208 -41.32 5.96 5.69
C GLN A 208 -41.74 7.38 6.10
N VAL A 209 -40.82 8.35 5.99
CA VAL A 209 -41.08 9.76 6.34
C VAL A 209 -42.10 10.38 5.37
N LYS A 210 -42.04 10.07 4.07
CA LYS A 210 -43.00 10.54 3.07
C LYS A 210 -44.42 10.08 3.40
N ARG A 211 -44.62 8.78 3.71
CA ARG A 211 -45.94 8.26 4.13
C ARG A 211 -46.46 8.90 5.43
N MET A 212 -45.56 9.20 6.38
CA MET A 212 -45.93 9.92 7.59
C MET A 212 -46.37 11.36 7.27
N GLN A 213 -45.63 12.05 6.41
CA GLN A 213 -45.96 13.40 5.95
C GLN A 213 -47.34 13.45 5.28
N ASP A 214 -47.61 12.53 4.36
CA ASP A 214 -48.88 12.46 3.63
C ASP A 214 -50.06 12.17 4.60
N SER A 215 -49.86 11.28 5.59
CA SER A 215 -50.84 11.03 6.65
C SER A 215 -51.06 12.27 7.55
N LEU A 216 -50.00 12.98 7.94
CA LEU A 216 -50.11 14.19 8.75
C LEU A 216 -50.82 15.31 7.97
N GLN A 217 -50.55 15.45 6.66
CA GLN A 217 -51.22 16.41 5.80
C GLN A 217 -52.74 16.16 5.73
N LEU A 218 -53.16 14.90 5.55
CA LEU A 218 -54.58 14.52 5.54
C LEU A 218 -55.26 14.78 6.89
N ARG A 219 -54.61 14.40 8.01
CA ARG A 219 -55.13 14.63 9.36
C ARG A 219 -55.26 16.11 9.68
N LEU A 220 -54.23 16.91 9.36
CA LEU A 220 -54.22 18.35 9.59
C LEU A 220 -55.29 19.05 8.74
N GLY A 221 -55.47 18.64 7.48
CA GLY A 221 -56.54 19.12 6.60
C GLY A 221 -57.93 18.87 7.19
N ALA A 222 -58.24 17.62 7.54
CA ALA A 222 -59.52 17.25 8.15
C ALA A 222 -59.76 17.92 9.51
N PHE A 223 -58.71 18.11 10.30
CA PHE A 223 -58.77 18.82 11.58
C PHE A 223 -59.10 20.31 11.39
N MET A 224 -58.46 20.99 10.43
CA MET A 224 -58.76 22.39 10.10
C MET A 224 -60.20 22.54 9.56
N GLU A 225 -60.66 21.61 8.73
CA GLU A 225 -62.01 21.62 8.15
C GLU A 225 -63.10 21.43 9.23
N SER A 226 -62.96 20.40 10.07
CA SER A 226 -63.91 20.11 11.17
C SER A 226 -63.95 21.20 12.25
N THR A 227 -62.82 21.85 12.52
CA THR A 227 -62.66 22.82 13.62
C THR A 227 -62.80 24.27 13.16
N ARG A 228 -62.70 24.56 11.84
CA ARG A 228 -62.59 25.90 11.23
C ARG A 228 -61.43 26.75 11.81
N LEU A 229 -60.40 26.10 12.33
CA LEU A 229 -59.24 26.76 12.93
C LEU A 229 -58.16 26.96 11.85
N PHE A 230 -58.11 28.15 11.27
CA PHE A 230 -57.19 28.48 10.17
C PHE A 230 -55.86 29.11 10.62
N ALA A 231 -55.82 29.67 11.83
CA ALA A 231 -54.61 30.18 12.47
C ALA A 231 -54.69 29.98 13.99
N PRO A 232 -53.63 29.45 14.65
CA PRO A 232 -53.52 29.47 16.10
C PRO A 232 -53.13 30.88 16.57
N GLU A 233 -53.32 31.16 17.86
CA GLU A 233 -52.84 32.38 18.50
C GLU A 233 -51.30 32.48 18.41
N GLU A 234 -50.73 33.69 18.32
CA GLU A 234 -49.27 33.88 18.15
C GLU A 234 -48.44 33.18 19.24
N GLN A 235 -48.96 33.14 20.47
CA GLN A 235 -48.33 32.46 21.61
C GLN A 235 -48.18 30.95 21.37
N ALA A 236 -49.18 30.34 20.72
CA ALA A 236 -49.19 28.93 20.37
C ALA A 236 -48.17 28.62 19.26
N VAL A 237 -47.93 29.54 18.31
CA VAL A 237 -46.85 29.42 17.32
C VAL A 237 -45.48 29.38 17.98
N VAL A 238 -45.20 30.29 18.92
CA VAL A 238 -43.91 30.34 19.65
C VAL A 238 -43.63 29.05 20.42
N ILE A 239 -44.66 28.46 21.05
CA ILE A 239 -44.53 27.17 21.75
C ILE A 239 -44.21 26.05 20.75
N SER A 240 -44.96 25.95 19.63
CA SER A 240 -44.69 24.96 18.59
C SER A 240 -43.27 25.07 18.04
N GLU A 241 -42.79 26.29 17.74
CA GLU A 241 -41.40 26.50 17.33
C GLU A 241 -40.39 26.01 18.36
N SER A 242 -40.66 26.23 19.66
CA SER A 242 -39.76 25.77 20.74
C SER A 242 -39.70 24.24 20.82
N VAL A 243 -40.86 23.57 20.74
CA VAL A 243 -40.98 22.10 20.71
C VAL A 243 -40.24 21.53 19.50
N GLN A 244 -40.51 22.06 18.29
CA GLN A 244 -39.84 21.61 17.07
C GLN A 244 -38.32 21.78 17.13
N LYS A 245 -37.81 22.90 17.66
CA LYS A 245 -36.36 23.14 17.82
C LYS A 245 -35.74 22.10 18.76
N THR A 246 -36.35 21.88 19.93
CA THR A 246 -35.91 20.85 20.88
C THR A 246 -35.99 19.43 20.29
N GLU A 247 -37.01 19.12 19.49
CA GLU A 247 -37.18 17.79 18.90
C GLU A 247 -36.18 17.50 17.76
N ILE A 248 -35.86 18.51 16.95
CA ILE A 248 -34.74 18.46 15.99
C ILE A 248 -33.41 18.27 16.73
N GLU A 249 -33.22 18.94 17.87
CA GLU A 249 -32.01 18.87 18.69
C GLU A 249 -31.85 17.51 19.39
N ILE A 250 -32.95 16.91 19.88
CA ILE A 250 -33.01 15.50 20.33
C ILE A 250 -32.65 14.56 19.18
N GLY A 251 -33.22 14.76 17.99
CA GLY A 251 -32.94 13.95 16.80
C GLY A 251 -31.46 13.98 16.42
N ARG A 252 -30.85 15.18 16.42
CA ARG A 252 -29.41 15.38 16.19
C ARG A 252 -28.57 14.66 17.25
N GLN A 253 -28.87 14.85 18.53
CA GLN A 253 -28.12 14.23 19.61
C GLN A 253 -28.24 12.69 19.58
N ARG A 254 -29.43 12.15 19.26
CA ARG A 254 -29.66 10.71 19.11
C ARG A 254 -28.85 10.11 17.95
N ALA A 255 -28.76 10.81 16.82
CA ALA A 255 -27.89 10.41 15.71
C ALA A 255 -26.40 10.40 16.12
N ARG A 256 -25.95 11.44 16.85
CA ARG A 256 -24.57 11.54 17.35
C ARG A 256 -24.21 10.42 18.32
N VAL A 257 -25.07 10.13 19.29
CA VAL A 257 -24.89 8.99 20.23
C VAL A 257 -24.82 7.66 19.49
N LYS A 258 -25.68 7.44 18.48
CA LYS A 258 -25.66 6.21 17.68
C LYS A 258 -24.32 6.01 16.96
N VAL A 259 -23.80 7.04 16.31
CA VAL A 259 -22.52 6.95 15.57
C VAL A 259 -21.33 6.76 16.51
N LEU A 260 -21.31 7.43 17.66
CA LEU A 260 -20.26 7.21 18.67
C LEU A 260 -20.33 5.78 19.24
N THR A 261 -21.53 5.24 19.47
CA THR A 261 -21.74 3.85 19.90
C THR A 261 -21.20 2.85 18.87
N GLU A 262 -21.41 3.10 17.57
CA GLU A 262 -20.92 2.24 16.48
C GLU A 262 -19.40 2.34 16.27
N GLN A 263 -18.76 3.45 16.67
CA GLN A 263 -17.31 3.66 16.53
C GLN A 263 -16.48 3.24 17.75
N LEU A 264 -16.98 3.46 18.97
CA LEU A 264 -16.24 3.31 20.23
C LEU A 264 -16.76 2.15 21.11
N GLY A 265 -17.95 1.61 20.79
CA GLY A 265 -18.65 0.66 21.64
C GLY A 265 -19.57 1.34 22.66
N ALA A 266 -20.57 0.61 23.15
CA ALA A 266 -21.64 1.17 23.98
C ALA A 266 -21.20 1.62 25.39
N ASP A 267 -20.09 1.09 25.89
CA ASP A 267 -19.58 1.31 27.25
C ASP A 267 -18.43 2.35 27.30
N ASP A 268 -18.08 2.97 26.17
CA ASP A 268 -17.06 4.03 26.15
C ASP A 268 -17.52 5.25 26.97
N PRO A 269 -16.65 5.86 27.80
CA PRO A 269 -17.02 7.00 28.63
C PRO A 269 -17.61 8.19 27.86
N GLN A 270 -17.20 8.44 26.61
CA GLN A 270 -17.77 9.50 25.78
C GLN A 270 -19.20 9.16 25.36
N VAL A 271 -19.48 7.90 25.00
CA VAL A 271 -20.83 7.44 24.64
C VAL A 271 -21.78 7.56 25.83
N VAL A 272 -21.33 7.20 27.03
CA VAL A 272 -22.12 7.32 28.27
C VAL A 272 -22.49 8.77 28.57
N VAL A 273 -21.55 9.71 28.46
CA VAL A 273 -21.80 11.15 28.67
C VAL A 273 -22.79 11.70 27.64
N GLU A 274 -22.58 11.43 26.36
CA GLU A 274 -23.44 11.94 25.28
C GLU A 274 -24.87 11.36 25.34
N LYS A 275 -25.01 10.12 25.84
CA LYS A 275 -26.29 9.46 26.11
C LYS A 275 -27.01 10.04 27.33
N ALA A 276 -26.29 10.47 28.36
CA ALA A 276 -26.87 11.23 29.48
C ALA A 276 -27.41 12.60 29.00
N VAL A 277 -26.67 13.30 28.14
CA VAL A 277 -27.12 14.56 27.50
C VAL A 277 -28.37 14.34 26.65
N LEU A 278 -28.44 13.24 25.88
CA LEU A 278 -29.65 12.86 25.14
C LEU A 278 -30.86 12.69 26.07
N THR A 279 -30.69 11.95 27.17
CA THR A 279 -31.77 11.69 28.14
C THR A 279 -32.28 13.00 28.76
N GLN A 280 -31.38 13.93 29.08
CA GLN A 280 -31.73 15.26 29.59
C GLN A 280 -32.51 16.11 28.55
N LEU A 281 -32.12 16.06 27.28
CA LEU A 281 -32.85 16.73 26.18
C LEU A 281 -34.24 16.12 25.98
N GLU A 282 -34.37 14.79 26.01
CA GLU A 282 -35.66 14.09 25.94
C GLU A 282 -36.59 14.46 27.10
N ASP A 283 -36.06 14.67 28.31
CA ASP A 283 -36.82 15.16 29.46
C ASP A 283 -37.27 16.62 29.31
N GLN A 284 -36.45 17.48 28.70
CA GLN A 284 -36.83 18.86 28.38
C GLN A 284 -37.93 18.90 27.31
N GLY A 285 -37.78 18.12 26.23
CA GLY A 285 -38.80 17.98 25.19
C GLY A 285 -40.13 17.47 25.73
N ARG A 286 -40.11 16.42 26.57
CA ARG A 286 -41.32 15.90 27.23
C ARG A 286 -42.02 16.93 28.12
N LYS A 287 -41.26 17.75 28.85
CA LYS A 287 -41.83 18.83 29.69
C LYS A 287 -42.50 19.91 28.83
N LEU A 288 -41.84 20.34 27.75
CA LEU A 288 -42.38 21.31 26.78
C LEU A 288 -43.66 20.80 26.12
N ALA A 289 -43.66 19.56 25.64
CA ALA A 289 -44.83 18.92 25.02
C ALA A 289 -45.99 18.71 26.01
N ALA A 290 -45.70 18.41 27.29
CA ALA A 290 -46.72 18.27 28.33
C ALA A 290 -47.34 19.59 28.82
N GLY A 291 -46.92 20.76 28.28
CA GLY A 291 -47.41 22.08 28.65
C GLY A 291 -47.04 22.55 30.08
N ASN A 292 -46.34 21.72 30.84
CA ASN A 292 -45.97 21.95 32.23
C ASN A 292 -44.59 22.61 32.34
N VAL A 293 -44.41 23.80 31.76
CA VAL A 293 -43.14 24.55 31.89
C VAL A 293 -43.29 26.05 32.07
N GLY A 294 -42.97 26.53 33.27
CA GLY A 294 -42.66 27.94 33.53
C GLY A 294 -41.25 28.32 33.10
N VAL A 295 -40.88 28.02 31.84
CA VAL A 295 -39.57 28.39 31.24
C VAL A 295 -39.69 29.56 30.25
N LEU A 296 -40.91 29.95 29.88
CA LEU A 296 -41.21 31.23 29.25
C LEU A 296 -41.94 32.13 30.27
N PRO A 297 -41.40 33.32 30.63
CA PRO A 297 -42.10 34.23 31.53
C PRO A 297 -43.38 34.75 30.88
N GLY A 298 -44.54 34.30 31.39
CA GLY A 298 -45.86 34.81 31.01
C GLY A 298 -46.82 33.80 30.37
N VAL A 299 -46.37 32.61 29.96
CA VAL A 299 -47.20 31.66 29.19
C VAL A 299 -47.64 30.47 30.04
N LYS A 300 -48.96 30.23 30.14
CA LYS A 300 -49.57 29.06 30.81
C LYS A 300 -50.41 28.29 29.79
N LEU A 301 -50.01 27.09 29.38
CA LEU A 301 -50.79 26.31 28.40
C LEU A 301 -52.18 25.89 28.89
N ASN A 302 -52.44 25.94 30.21
CA ASN A 302 -53.73 25.59 30.81
C ASN A 302 -54.92 26.47 30.37
N SER A 303 -54.70 27.55 29.60
CA SER A 303 -55.76 28.36 29.00
C SER A 303 -56.04 28.08 27.51
N LEU A 304 -55.23 27.23 26.84
CA LEU A 304 -55.46 26.91 25.44
C LEU A 304 -56.61 25.89 25.28
N PRO A 305 -57.55 26.08 24.33
CA PRO A 305 -58.52 25.07 23.97
C PRO A 305 -57.83 23.77 23.56
N LYS A 306 -58.42 22.60 23.88
CA LYS A 306 -57.86 21.29 23.48
C LYS A 306 -57.60 21.19 21.98
N SER A 307 -58.46 21.81 21.17
CA SER A 307 -58.31 21.90 19.71
C SER A 307 -57.10 22.72 19.26
N ALA A 308 -56.69 23.75 20.02
CA ALA A 308 -55.47 24.49 19.72
C ALA A 308 -54.24 23.63 20.02
N VAL A 309 -54.23 22.87 21.12
CA VAL A 309 -53.11 21.97 21.48
C VAL A 309 -52.95 20.86 20.42
N GLU A 310 -54.05 20.22 20.02
CA GLU A 310 -54.04 19.17 18.99
C GLU A 310 -53.58 19.70 17.62
N TYR A 311 -54.02 20.90 17.23
CA TYR A 311 -53.52 21.57 16.02
C TYR A 311 -52.00 21.81 16.06
N LEU A 312 -51.46 22.28 17.19
CA LEU A 312 -50.02 22.54 17.31
C LEU A 312 -49.18 21.26 17.27
N ASP A 313 -49.69 20.16 17.81
CA ASP A 313 -49.03 18.85 17.74
C ASP A 313 -49.03 18.34 16.28
N LEU A 314 -50.18 18.32 15.60
CA LEU A 314 -50.23 17.91 14.18
C LEU A 314 -49.36 18.80 13.29
N LYS A 315 -49.40 20.13 13.48
CA LYS A 315 -48.59 21.08 12.72
C LYS A 315 -47.10 20.96 13.04
N GLY A 316 -46.73 20.78 14.31
CA GLY A 316 -45.35 20.56 14.74
C GLY A 316 -44.76 19.29 14.12
N ASN A 317 -45.49 18.17 14.21
CA ASN A 317 -45.11 16.92 13.58
C ASN A 317 -45.02 17.03 12.05
N TYR A 318 -45.93 17.77 11.40
CA TYR A 318 -45.90 18.03 9.97
C TYR A 318 -44.67 18.87 9.54
N GLU A 319 -44.30 19.89 10.32
CA GLU A 319 -43.12 20.72 10.03
C GLU A 319 -41.79 20.00 10.33
N VAL A 320 -41.73 19.15 11.36
CA VAL A 320 -40.57 18.30 11.64
C VAL A 320 -40.37 17.28 10.51
N ASN A 321 -41.42 16.55 10.11
CA ASN A 321 -41.31 15.58 9.02
C ASN A 321 -41.02 16.26 7.68
N ALA A 322 -41.56 17.45 7.41
CA ALA A 322 -41.20 18.27 6.23
C ALA A 322 -39.70 18.61 6.21
N LYS A 323 -39.12 19.05 7.34
CA LYS A 323 -37.69 19.38 7.47
C LYS A 323 -36.80 18.14 7.28
N VAL A 324 -37.21 16.99 7.82
CA VAL A 324 -36.51 15.70 7.62
C VAL A 324 -36.59 15.26 6.17
N LEU A 325 -37.74 15.42 5.51
CA LEU A 325 -37.92 15.04 4.11
C LEU A 325 -37.09 15.93 3.16
N ALA A 326 -37.07 17.25 3.40
CA ALA A 326 -36.24 18.19 2.66
C ALA A 326 -34.72 17.91 2.77
N LEU A 327 -34.29 17.16 3.80
CA LEU A 327 -32.93 16.63 3.91
C LEU A 327 -32.78 15.27 3.19
N LEU A 328 -33.71 14.33 3.39
CA LEU A 328 -33.62 12.97 2.84
C LEU A 328 -33.82 12.89 1.33
N GLU A 329 -34.65 13.76 0.75
CA GLU A 329 -34.96 13.79 -0.68
C GLU A 329 -33.73 14.01 -1.56
N PRO A 330 -32.93 15.10 -1.39
CA PRO A 330 -31.72 15.28 -2.17
C PRO A 330 -30.65 14.21 -1.88
N MET A 331 -30.59 13.68 -0.65
CA MET A 331 -29.69 12.56 -0.33
C MET A 331 -30.03 11.30 -1.15
N TYR A 332 -31.31 10.95 -1.21
CA TYR A 332 -31.80 9.77 -1.91
C TYR A 332 -31.60 9.90 -3.42
N GLU A 333 -32.05 11.02 -4.02
CA GLU A 333 -31.88 11.27 -5.45
C GLU A 333 -30.41 11.27 -5.85
N GLN A 334 -29.54 11.87 -5.03
CA GLN A 334 -28.13 11.89 -5.34
C GLN A 334 -27.45 10.53 -5.16
N MET A 335 -27.79 9.73 -4.14
CA MET A 335 -27.22 8.38 -4.04
C MET A 335 -27.68 7.48 -5.19
N LYS A 336 -28.90 7.64 -5.71
CA LYS A 336 -29.31 6.97 -6.95
C LYS A 336 -28.56 7.49 -8.18
N LEU A 337 -28.29 8.79 -8.26
CA LEU A 337 -27.41 9.35 -9.28
C LEU A 337 -25.97 8.82 -9.17
N GLU A 338 -25.47 8.58 -7.95
CA GLU A 338 -24.13 8.05 -7.68
C GLU A 338 -24.01 6.55 -7.99
N GLU A 339 -25.00 5.71 -7.63
CA GLU A 339 -25.04 4.30 -8.06
C GLU A 339 -25.15 4.19 -9.59
N ALA A 340 -25.89 5.09 -10.24
CA ALA A 340 -25.98 5.16 -11.70
C ALA A 340 -24.71 5.76 -12.36
N ARG A 341 -23.93 6.57 -11.62
CA ARG A 341 -22.73 7.24 -12.13
C ARG A 341 -21.54 6.29 -12.16
N ASN A 342 -21.29 5.77 -13.36
CA ASN A 342 -20.07 5.09 -13.71
C ASN A 342 -18.87 6.06 -13.80
N ILE A 343 -18.38 6.56 -12.66
CA ILE A 343 -17.16 7.37 -12.59
C ILE A 343 -15.94 6.43 -12.56
N PRO A 344 -15.01 6.51 -13.52
CA PRO A 344 -13.76 5.76 -13.47
C PRO A 344 -12.83 6.31 -12.36
N VAL A 345 -12.06 5.44 -11.71
CA VAL A 345 -11.00 5.82 -10.76
C VAL A 345 -9.83 6.50 -11.45
N LEU A 346 -9.60 6.13 -12.70
CA LEU A 346 -8.53 6.61 -13.57
C LEU A 346 -9.03 6.79 -15.00
N ASN A 347 -8.82 7.97 -15.56
CA ASN A 347 -8.95 8.22 -16.99
C ASN A 347 -7.61 7.90 -17.66
N ILE A 348 -7.65 7.21 -18.81
CA ILE A 348 -6.47 7.07 -19.67
C ILE A 348 -6.24 8.44 -20.32
N LEU A 349 -5.08 9.05 -20.07
CA LEU A 349 -4.61 10.25 -20.75
C LEU A 349 -3.95 9.87 -22.07
N ASP A 350 -2.92 9.03 -21.99
CA ASP A 350 -2.22 8.47 -23.14
C ASP A 350 -2.35 6.93 -23.11
N ALA A 351 -2.89 6.37 -24.18
CA ALA A 351 -2.96 4.92 -24.36
C ALA A 351 -1.57 4.36 -24.72
N ALA A 352 -1.30 3.12 -24.31
CA ALA A 352 -0.02 2.50 -24.62
C ALA A 352 0.16 2.28 -26.13
N PHE A 353 1.37 2.54 -26.64
CA PHE A 353 1.77 2.24 -28.00
C PHE A 353 2.54 0.92 -28.08
N VAL A 354 2.61 0.30 -29.27
CA VAL A 354 3.39 -0.93 -29.47
C VAL A 354 4.89 -0.55 -29.53
N PRO A 355 5.72 -1.01 -28.60
CA PRO A 355 7.12 -0.60 -28.53
C PRO A 355 7.95 -1.13 -29.72
N PRO A 356 8.69 -0.27 -30.44
CA PRO A 356 9.51 -0.69 -31.57
C PRO A 356 10.83 -1.35 -31.15
N THR A 357 11.24 -1.21 -29.89
CA THR A 357 12.53 -1.66 -29.37
C THR A 357 12.39 -2.38 -28.04
N LYS A 358 13.16 -3.46 -27.84
CA LYS A 358 13.24 -4.17 -26.56
C LYS A 358 13.75 -3.26 -25.43
N ALA A 359 13.18 -3.43 -24.25
CA ALA A 359 13.56 -2.69 -23.04
C ALA A 359 14.61 -3.43 -22.21
N ARG A 360 14.45 -4.74 -22.03
CA ARG A 360 15.32 -5.59 -21.21
C ARG A 360 15.55 -6.98 -21.85
N PRO A 361 16.66 -7.68 -21.54
CA PRO A 361 17.83 -7.21 -20.80
C PRO A 361 18.75 -6.31 -21.63
N LYS A 362 19.48 -5.40 -20.97
CA LYS A 362 20.61 -4.68 -21.55
C LYS A 362 21.80 -5.65 -21.70
N ARG A 363 21.80 -6.47 -22.77
CA ARG A 363 22.76 -7.57 -22.98
C ARG A 363 24.24 -7.16 -22.82
N SER A 364 24.60 -5.93 -23.22
CA SER A 364 25.95 -5.38 -23.01
C SER A 364 26.36 -5.25 -21.54
N LEU A 365 25.42 -4.88 -20.66
CA LEU A 365 25.66 -4.74 -19.22
C LEU A 365 25.92 -6.11 -18.56
N LEU A 366 25.19 -7.15 -18.98
CA LEU A 366 25.41 -8.53 -18.51
C LEU A 366 26.80 -9.05 -18.91
N ILE A 367 27.22 -8.81 -20.16
CA ILE A 367 28.53 -9.23 -20.67
C ILE A 367 29.66 -8.47 -19.96
N ALA A 368 29.52 -7.15 -19.78
CA ALA A 368 30.48 -6.33 -19.03
C ALA A 368 30.60 -6.76 -17.56
N GLY A 369 29.47 -7.01 -16.90
CA GLY A 369 29.42 -7.51 -15.52
C GLY A 369 30.12 -8.85 -15.36
N ALA A 370 29.88 -9.80 -16.28
CA ALA A 370 30.56 -11.10 -16.27
C ALA A 370 32.08 -11.00 -16.52
N PHE A 371 32.51 -10.10 -17.42
CA PHE A 371 33.94 -9.84 -17.64
C PHE A 371 34.63 -9.35 -16.37
N ILE A 372 34.07 -8.29 -15.75
CA ILE A 372 34.62 -7.69 -14.53
C ILE A 372 34.58 -8.69 -13.37
N GLY A 373 33.46 -9.40 -13.19
CA GLY A 373 33.31 -10.43 -12.15
C GLY A 373 34.36 -11.53 -12.28
N THR A 374 34.48 -12.15 -13.46
CA THR A 374 35.47 -13.22 -13.68
C THR A 374 36.90 -12.72 -13.49
N PHE A 375 37.22 -11.51 -13.96
CA PHE A 375 38.53 -10.90 -13.78
C PHE A 375 38.88 -10.68 -12.31
N LEU A 376 37.94 -10.16 -11.51
CA LEU A 376 38.11 -9.98 -10.06
C LEU A 376 38.25 -11.31 -9.32
N THR A 377 37.43 -12.33 -9.66
CA THR A 377 37.55 -13.66 -9.06
C THR A 377 38.91 -14.30 -9.38
N CYS A 378 39.39 -14.21 -10.62
CA CYS A 378 40.73 -14.68 -10.99
C CYS A 378 41.84 -13.95 -10.20
N TYR A 379 41.73 -12.63 -10.05
CA TYR A 379 42.68 -11.84 -9.26
C TYR A 379 42.71 -12.28 -7.79
N LEU A 380 41.55 -12.47 -7.16
CA LEU A 380 41.44 -12.94 -5.78
C LEU A 380 42.02 -14.35 -5.60
N VAL A 381 41.75 -15.28 -6.53
CA VAL A 381 42.35 -16.63 -6.49
C VAL A 381 43.88 -16.55 -6.58
N ILE A 382 44.43 -15.70 -7.45
CA ILE A 382 45.89 -15.49 -7.54
C ILE A 382 46.45 -14.88 -6.26
N ALA A 383 45.76 -13.91 -5.65
CA ALA A 383 46.16 -13.34 -4.37
C ALA A 383 46.21 -14.41 -3.26
N ILE A 384 45.17 -15.25 -3.13
CA ILE A 384 45.10 -16.34 -2.16
C ILE A 384 46.21 -17.37 -2.41
N VAL A 385 46.42 -17.80 -3.65
CA VAL A 385 47.50 -18.75 -4.00
C VAL A 385 48.88 -18.15 -3.70
N SER A 386 49.10 -16.86 -3.99
CA SER A 386 50.36 -16.17 -3.65
C SER A 386 50.60 -16.12 -2.14
N TYR A 387 49.55 -15.90 -1.35
CA TYR A 387 49.62 -15.90 0.12
C TYR A 387 49.97 -17.28 0.66
N PHE A 388 49.28 -18.34 0.23
CA PHE A 388 49.56 -19.71 0.67
C PHE A 388 50.95 -20.20 0.24
N GLN A 389 51.42 -19.86 -0.97
CA GLN A 389 52.78 -20.21 -1.41
C GLN A 389 53.85 -19.50 -0.56
N ASN A 390 53.65 -18.23 -0.22
CA ASN A 390 54.55 -17.48 0.67
C ASN A 390 54.52 -18.02 2.11
N PHE A 391 53.33 -18.33 2.64
CA PHE A 391 53.18 -18.94 3.96
C PHE A 391 53.90 -20.28 4.05
N ASN A 392 53.70 -21.17 3.07
CA ASN A 392 54.30 -22.50 3.06
C ASN A 392 55.83 -22.45 2.86
N ARG A 393 56.35 -21.48 2.09
CA ARG A 393 57.80 -21.21 2.01
C ARG A 393 58.38 -20.74 3.34
N ARG A 394 57.73 -19.78 4.01
CA ARG A 394 58.15 -19.30 5.34
C ARG A 394 58.11 -20.42 6.38
N TYR A 395 57.05 -21.24 6.37
CA TYR A 395 56.91 -22.40 7.25
C TYR A 395 58.02 -23.43 7.03
N ARG A 396 58.31 -23.80 5.77
CA ARG A 396 59.43 -24.71 5.45
C ARG A 396 60.79 -24.15 5.86
N ALA A 397 61.03 -22.86 5.70
CA ALA A 397 62.27 -22.23 6.16
C ALA A 397 62.42 -22.31 7.70
N TYR A 398 61.32 -22.17 8.44
CA TYR A 398 61.30 -22.28 9.90
C TYR A 398 61.52 -23.72 10.40
N VAL A 399 60.94 -24.71 9.72
CA VAL A 399 61.08 -26.14 10.05
C VAL A 399 62.47 -26.70 9.67
N VAL A 400 63.07 -26.25 8.56
CA VAL A 400 64.42 -26.70 8.17
C VAL A 400 65.52 -25.99 8.97
N GLY A 401 65.29 -24.75 9.42
CA GLY A 401 66.25 -23.98 10.21
C GLY A 401 66.40 -24.41 11.69
N SER A 402 65.64 -25.40 12.15
CA SER A 402 65.57 -25.80 13.57
C SER A 402 66.18 -27.18 13.89
N VAL A 403 66.84 -27.83 12.92
CA VAL A 403 67.57 -29.10 13.14
C VAL A 403 69.05 -28.79 13.46
N PRO A 404 69.55 -29.04 14.69
CA PRO A 404 70.97 -28.88 15.00
C PRO A 404 71.80 -29.96 14.31
N ALA A 405 72.94 -29.58 13.74
CA ALA A 405 73.82 -30.51 13.04
C ALA A 405 74.47 -31.52 14.00
N ALA A 406 74.22 -32.81 13.78
CA ALA A 406 74.89 -33.89 14.50
C ALA A 406 76.35 -34.03 14.02
N PRO A 407 77.31 -34.34 14.92
CA PRO A 407 78.73 -34.38 14.56
C PRO A 407 79.10 -35.62 13.72
N LEU A 408 80.04 -35.44 12.81
CA LEU A 408 80.54 -36.49 11.90
C LEU A 408 81.26 -37.61 12.67
N ALA A 409 80.77 -38.84 12.58
CA ALA A 409 81.47 -40.03 13.05
C ALA A 409 82.50 -40.51 12.02
N GLN A 410 83.72 -40.82 12.50
CA GLN A 410 84.83 -41.32 11.68
C GLN A 410 84.67 -42.81 11.32
N PRO A 411 85.18 -43.29 10.16
CA PRO A 411 85.11 -44.70 9.78
C PRO A 411 86.27 -45.53 10.37
N LEU A 412 85.99 -46.74 10.87
CA LEU A 412 87.00 -47.71 11.29
C LEU A 412 86.86 -49.08 10.61
N LYS A 413 87.85 -49.39 9.76
CA LYS A 413 88.45 -50.70 9.39
C LYS A 413 87.59 -51.96 9.11
N GLN A 414 87.60 -52.34 7.83
CA GLN A 414 88.10 -53.61 7.23
C GLN A 414 87.80 -55.00 7.84
N SER A 415 87.22 -55.87 6.98
CA SER A 415 87.51 -57.30 6.65
C SER A 415 87.81 -58.35 7.74
N PRO A 416 87.28 -59.60 7.59
CA PRO A 416 87.86 -60.61 6.67
C PRO A 416 86.80 -61.27 5.73
N GLU A 417 87.09 -61.81 4.54
CA GLU A 417 87.86 -63.04 4.20
C GLU A 417 87.36 -64.33 4.91
N THR A 418 87.19 -65.52 4.30
CA THR A 418 87.22 -65.99 2.89
C THR A 418 86.52 -67.37 2.79
N GLY A 419 85.80 -67.66 1.69
CA GLY A 419 85.70 -69.01 1.09
C GLY A 419 84.58 -69.99 1.52
N SER A 420 83.72 -70.38 0.56
CA SER A 420 83.64 -71.76 0.03
C SER A 420 82.43 -71.96 -0.91
N LYS A 421 82.65 -72.62 -2.06
CA LYS A 421 81.62 -73.20 -2.96
C LYS A 421 81.99 -74.68 -3.20
N LEU A 422 81.17 -75.63 -2.78
CA LEU A 422 81.11 -77.08 -3.13
C LEU A 422 79.75 -77.64 -2.59
N ILE A 423 79.06 -78.66 -3.12
CA ILE A 423 79.06 -79.40 -4.40
C ILE A 423 77.60 -79.82 -4.70
N GLU A 424 77.12 -79.58 -5.92
CA GLU A 424 76.37 -80.51 -6.79
C GLU A 424 76.40 -79.86 -8.19
N LYS A 425 76.92 -80.49 -9.25
CA LYS A 425 76.97 -81.92 -9.58
C LYS A 425 78.17 -82.23 -10.48
#